data_AF-A0A242DGL6-F1
#
_entry.id   AF-A0A242DGL6-F1
#
_cell.length_a   1.000
_cell.length_b   1.000
_cell.length_c   1.000
_cell.angle_alpha   90.00
_cell.angle_beta   90.00
_cell.angle_gamma   90.00
#
_symmetry.space_group_name_H-M   'P 1'
#
loop_
_entity.id
_entity.type
_entity.pdbx_description
1 polymer ?
#
loop_
_entity_poly.entity_id
_entity_poly.type
_entity_poly.pdbx_seq_one_letter_code
_entity_poly.pdbx_strand_id
1 'polypeptide(L)' 'MDKIKIGNDLKVSEIGLGTINFGTKLDTDTAHLMLSKYVELGGNFLDTAINYAALNS' A
#
# COMPACT_ATOMS: atom_id res chain seq x y z
N MET A 1 13.52 -5.22 3.18
CA MET A 1 12.32 -5.71 3.89
C MET A 1 12.21 -7.21 3.68
N ASP A 2 11.94 -7.95 4.75
CA ASP A 2 11.85 -9.41 4.66
C ASP A 2 10.55 -9.84 3.99
N LYS A 3 10.54 -11.07 3.46
CA LYS A 3 9.44 -11.63 2.68
C LYS A 3 8.84 -12.85 3.35
N ILE A 4 7.52 -12.91 3.38
CA ILE A 4 6.75 -14.06 3.84
C ILE A 4 5.97 -14.67 2.68
N LYS A 5 5.70 -15.98 2.77
CA LYS A 5 4.87 -16.69 1.81
C LYS A 5 3.42 -16.69 2.29
N ILE A 6 2.50 -16.22 1.45
CA ILE A 6 1.05 -16.25 1.69
C ILE A 6 0.40 -17.14 0.63
N GLY A 7 -0.51 -18.01 1.08
CA GLY A 7 -1.17 -18.98 0.21
C GLY A 7 -0.16 -19.93 -0.44
N ASN A 8 -0.45 -20.33 -1.68
CA ASN A 8 0.35 -21.36 -2.34
C ASN A 8 1.66 -20.82 -2.93
N ASP A 9 1.73 -19.57 -3.41
CA ASP A 9 2.88 -19.09 -4.20
C ASP A 9 3.24 -17.60 -4.05
N LEU A 10 2.48 -16.80 -3.30
CA LEU A 10 2.75 -15.37 -3.19
C LEU A 10 3.86 -15.09 -2.18
N LYS A 11 4.92 -14.38 -2.59
CA LYS A 11 5.96 -13.84 -1.72
C LYS A 11 5.76 -12.34 -1.54
N VAL A 12 5.32 -11.94 -0.37
CA VAL A 12 4.99 -10.55 -0.04
C VAL A 12 5.90 -10.03 1.06
N SER A 13 6.05 -8.72 1.15
CA SER A 13 6.67 -8.04 2.28
C SER A 13 5.96 -8.39 3.58
N GLU A 14 6.73 -8.57 4.65
CA GLU A 14 6.18 -8.78 6.00
C GLU A 14 5.33 -7.60 6.49
N ILE A 15 5.58 -6.38 5.97
CA ILE A 15 4.80 -5.17 6.21
C ILE A 15 4.02 -4.81 4.95
N GLY A 16 2.70 -4.69 5.06
CA GLY A 16 1.82 -4.15 4.01
C GLY A 16 1.65 -2.63 4.10
N LEU A 17 1.40 -1.97 2.97
CA LEU A 17 1.06 -0.55 2.89
C LEU A 17 -0.45 -0.37 2.67
N GLY A 18 -1.15 0.13 3.69
CA GLY A 18 -2.55 0.52 3.58
C GLY A 18 -2.74 1.85 2.87
N THR A 19 -3.73 1.93 1.99
CA THR A 19 -3.95 3.09 1.10
C THR A 19 -5.21 3.90 1.41
N ILE A 20 -5.84 3.70 2.57
CA ILE A 20 -7.18 4.24 2.89
C ILE A 20 -7.32 5.76 2.73
N ASN A 21 -6.26 6.54 3.00
CA ASN A 21 -6.29 8.01 2.93
C ASN A 21 -5.82 8.58 1.59
N PHE A 22 -5.36 7.73 0.66
CA PHE A 22 -4.76 8.21 -0.60
C PHE A 22 -5.82 8.79 -1.51
N GLY A 23 -5.61 10.03 -1.97
CA GLY A 23 -6.57 10.76 -2.80
C GLY A 23 -7.72 11.40 -2.01
N THR A 24 -7.72 11.31 -0.68
CA THR A 24 -8.71 11.99 0.17
C THR A 24 -8.04 12.91 1.18
N LYS A 25 -7.68 12.41 2.37
CA LYS A 25 -6.96 13.15 3.42
C LYS A 25 -5.49 13.35 3.09
N LEU A 26 -4.96 12.56 2.16
CA LEU A 26 -3.60 12.62 1.67
C LEU A 26 -3.65 12.85 0.17
N ASP A 27 -3.07 13.96 -0.29
CA ASP A 27 -3.08 14.34 -1.70
C ASP A 27 -2.33 13.34 -2.58
N THR A 28 -2.58 13.41 -3.88
CA THR A 28 -2.03 12.47 -4.87
C THR A 28 -0.49 12.46 -4.88
N ASP A 29 0.16 13.62 -4.77
CA ASP A 29 1.62 13.70 -4.85
C ASP A 29 2.25 13.07 -3.61
N THR A 30 1.69 13.34 -2.43
CA THR A 30 2.12 12.69 -1.19
C THR A 30 1.86 11.18 -1.24
N ALA A 31 0.75 10.73 -1.83
CA ALA A 31 0.43 9.30 -1.96
C ALA A 31 1.45 8.59 -2.87
N HIS A 32 1.78 9.20 -4.00
CA HIS A 32 2.80 8.70 -4.92
C HIS A 32 4.19 8.66 -4.29
N LEU A 33 4.54 9.65 -3.48
CA LEU A 33 5.79 9.66 -2.72
C LEU A 33 5.85 8.48 -1.74
N MET A 34 4.75 8.24 -0.99
CA MET A 34 4.66 7.12 -0.05
C MET A 34 4.78 5.76 -0.76
N LEU A 35 4.09 5.58 -1.90
CA LEU A 35 4.20 4.38 -2.73
C LEU A 35 5.63 4.16 -3.22
N SER A 36 6.26 5.21 -3.75
CA SER A 36 7.64 5.14 -4.26
C SER A 36 8.60 4.74 -3.14
N LYS A 37 8.47 5.37 -1.97
CA LYS A 37 9.34 5.07 -0.84
C LYS A 37 9.15 3.66 -0.31
N TYR A 38 7.91 3.17 -0.29
CA TYR A 38 7.62 1.80 0.11
C TYR A 38 8.28 0.79 -0.81
N VAL A 39 8.22 0.99 -2.14
CA VAL A 39 8.91 0.13 -3.11
C VAL A 39 10.42 0.19 -2.96
N GLU A 40 11.01 1.38 -2.78
CA GLU A 40 12.45 1.55 -2.53
C GLU A 40 12.95 0.75 -1.32
N LEU A 41 12.13 0.68 -0.26
CA LEU A 41 12.44 -0.09 0.96
C LEU A 41 12.19 -1.61 0.80
N GLY A 42 11.78 -2.04 -0.39
CA GLY A 42 11.52 -3.42 -0.75
C GLY A 42 10.08 -3.88 -0.48
N GLY A 43 9.14 -2.98 -0.29
CA GLY A 43 7.71 -3.27 -0.15
C GLY A 43 7.08 -3.77 -1.46
N ASN A 44 6.14 -4.72 -1.37
CA ASN A 44 5.38 -5.19 -2.54
C ASN A 44 3.95 -5.64 -2.20
N PHE A 45 3.40 -5.24 -1.05
CA PHE A 45 2.07 -5.63 -0.61
C PHE A 45 1.22 -4.39 -0.28
N LEU A 46 0.24 -4.09 -1.15
CA LEU A 46 -0.65 -2.95 -0.99
C LEU A 46 -2.04 -3.44 -0.55
N ASP A 47 -2.62 -2.74 0.41
CA ASP A 47 -4.01 -2.93 0.85
C ASP A 47 -4.88 -1.76 0.37
N THR A 48 -5.94 -2.09 -0.37
CA THR A 48 -6.86 -1.12 -1.00
C THR A 48 -8.27 -1.69 -1.08
N ALA A 49 -9.25 -0.81 -1.18
CA ALA A 49 -10.64 -1.17 -1.42
C ALA A 49 -11.39 -0.03 -2.11
N ILE A 50 -12.42 -0.36 -2.90
CA ILE A 50 -13.25 0.64 -3.62
C ILE A 50 -13.82 1.68 -2.66
N ASN A 51 -14.22 1.24 -1.47
CA ASN A 51 -14.81 2.10 -0.46
C ASN A 51 -13.81 3.07 0.20
N TYR A 52 -12.50 2.92 0.00
CA TYR A 52 -11.50 3.85 0.52
C TYR A 52 -11.64 5.23 -0.16
N ALA A 53 -12.01 5.26 -1.44
CA ALA A 53 -12.32 6.52 -2.14
C ALA A 53 -13.73 7.04 -1.80
N ALA A 54 -14.68 6.16 -1.46
CA ALA A 54 -16.09 6.52 -1.27
C ALA A 54 -16.48 6.87 0.18
N LEU A 55 -15.79 6.34 1.18
CA LEU A 55 -16.12 6.52 2.61
C LEU A 55 -15.20 7.51 3.33
N ASN A 56 -14.11 7.93 2.67
CA ASN A 56 -13.07 8.76 3.29
C ASN A 56 -13.01 10.17 2.68
N SER A 57 -14.04 10.55 1.91
CA SER A 57 -14.26 11.87 1.28
C SER A 57 -14.84 12.91 2.24
#